data_AF-A0A1L7VA60-F1
#
_entry.id   AF-A0A1L7VA60-F1
#
_cell.length_a   1.000
_cell.length_b   1.000
_cell.length_c   1.000
_cell.angle_alpha   90.00
_cell.angle_beta   90.00
_cell.angle_gamma   90.00
#
_symmetry.space_group_name_H-M   'P 1'
#
loop_
_entity.id
_entity.type
_entity.pdbx_description
1 polymer ?
#
loop_
_entity_poly.entity_id
_entity_poly.type
_entity_poly.pdbx_seq_one_letter_code
_entity_poly.pdbx_strand_id
1 'polypeptide(L)'
;MDAIPLELVTEIARNLDTTSDISHLRQVSRAFAYAASPVLFHRVQVMNTVECLNQCYEFQKRSPASASFVRHLTLHHAIWPQLRSLDEWSTHPQTLSPMHVSEHEKMHAYFAYRQFIDQEASRTFDTDVCSLTRILSMFPKLTSLTLSHIHAWRWGKLRNDHYEELRTQIRIVPFFKARVEDLAYRLLSVLPNFPQITGLDIPSTLDMKDGEWRVTNENIVSLDVSNLVVRGYEHHQVQSFLQSFPNLHELVLGTESGGHISEQRIALGSLQWQHIRRVHFRHLWTTENDLISFVERHQLQQLVLRNVTLFSGSWESFFCRISTLSGRPLQSAVCIKPSGVQIPLDEAATSYSHWPSSRACSLKPRVYILFGLGKARSYTSASRQNYRNFYISSEKE
;
A
#
# COMPACT_ATOMS: atom_id res chain seq x y z
N MET A 1 25.93 14.58 29.70
CA MET A 1 25.51 14.39 28.28
C MET A 1 24.86 15.64 27.69
N ASP A 2 24.80 16.77 28.41
CA ASP A 2 24.17 18.02 27.93
C ASP A 2 24.94 18.77 26.84
N ALA A 3 26.05 18.20 26.36
CA ALA A 3 26.90 18.76 25.31
C ALA A 3 26.65 18.15 23.91
N ILE A 4 25.73 17.17 23.78
CA ILE A 4 25.44 16.56 22.48
C ILE A 4 24.45 17.46 21.72
N PRO A 5 24.80 17.92 20.49
CA PRO A 5 23.88 18.68 19.64
C PRO A 5 22.57 17.93 19.38
N LEU A 6 21.44 18.66 19.33
CA LEU A 6 20.11 18.07 19.15
C LEU A 6 19.98 17.32 17.82
N GLU A 7 20.74 17.72 16.80
CA GLU A 7 20.82 17.08 15.49
C GLU A 7 21.35 15.65 15.62
N LEU A 8 22.39 15.44 16.44
CA LEU A 8 22.95 14.12 16.68
C LEU A 8 21.98 13.26 17.48
N VAL A 9 21.28 13.82 18.47
CA VAL A 9 20.25 13.09 19.22
C VAL A 9 19.09 12.67 18.32
N THR A 10 18.68 13.55 17.40
CA THR A 10 17.64 13.25 16.41
C THR A 10 18.10 12.12 15.47
N GLU A 11 19.35 12.16 15.03
CA GLU A 11 19.89 11.12 14.15
C GLU A 11 20.04 9.79 14.87
N ILE A 12 20.49 9.78 16.13
CA ILE A 12 20.48 8.58 16.98
C ILE A 12 19.06 8.04 17.07
N ALA A 13 18.07 8.87 17.39
CA ALA A 13 16.67 8.46 17.51
C ALA A 13 16.12 7.85 16.22
N ARG A 14 16.51 8.37 15.04
CA ARG A 14 16.11 7.81 13.73
C ARG A 14 16.68 6.43 13.44
N ASN A 15 17.84 6.11 14.03
CA ASN A 15 18.52 4.83 13.85
C ASN A 15 18.18 3.83 14.97
N LEU A 16 17.29 4.17 15.90
CA LEU A 16 16.76 3.21 16.87
C LEU A 16 15.70 2.32 16.21
N ASP A 17 15.81 1.02 16.44
CA ASP A 17 14.98 0.01 15.79
C ASP A 17 13.54 -0.06 16.34
N THR A 18 13.33 0.35 17.59
CA THR A 18 12.03 0.23 18.25
C THR A 18 11.51 1.55 18.82
N THR A 19 10.19 1.69 18.85
CA THR A 19 9.51 2.81 19.52
C THR A 19 9.75 2.81 21.04
N SER A 20 10.04 1.64 21.63
CA SER A 20 10.42 1.50 23.03
C SER A 20 11.78 2.17 23.30
N ASP A 21 12.77 1.92 22.45
CA ASP A 21 14.10 2.54 22.58
C ASP A 21 14.02 4.07 22.45
N ILE A 22 13.24 4.56 21.49
CA ILE A 22 13.00 6.00 21.33
C ILE A 22 12.31 6.56 22.59
N SER A 23 11.39 5.81 23.18
CA SER A 23 10.70 6.22 24.42
C SER A 23 11.64 6.27 25.62
N HIS A 24 12.56 5.30 25.76
CA HIS A 24 13.61 5.34 26.79
C HIS A 24 14.57 6.50 26.57
N LEU A 25 14.97 6.76 25.31
CA LEU A 25 15.83 7.89 24.97
C LEU A 25 15.21 9.23 25.42
N ARG A 26 13.89 9.40 25.24
CA ARG A 26 13.16 10.60 25.67
C ARG A 26 13.19 10.81 27.19
N GLN A 27 13.38 9.77 27.99
CA GLN A 27 13.39 9.86 29.45
C GLN A 27 14.74 10.37 30.00
N VAL A 28 15.79 10.44 29.18
CA VAL A 28 17.12 10.89 29.60
C VAL A 28 17.14 12.36 30.02
N SER A 29 16.51 13.25 29.23
CA SER A 29 16.41 14.68 29.53
C SER A 29 15.32 15.36 28.69
N ARG A 30 14.94 16.60 29.04
CA ARG A 30 13.99 17.40 28.25
C ARG A 30 14.49 17.66 26.83
N ALA A 31 15.80 17.86 26.64
CA ALA A 31 16.41 18.06 25.34
C ALA A 31 16.27 16.81 24.45
N PHE A 32 16.49 15.63 25.03
CA PHE A 32 16.31 14.36 24.35
C PHE A 32 14.83 14.10 24.03
N ALA A 33 13.94 14.43 24.98
CA ALA A 33 12.50 14.36 24.74
C ALA A 33 12.08 15.20 23.53
N TYR A 34 12.58 16.43 23.44
CA TYR A 34 12.30 17.34 22.32
C TYR A 34 12.86 16.83 20.98
N ALA A 35 14.13 16.39 20.94
CA ALA A 35 14.78 15.89 19.73
C ALA A 35 14.19 14.57 19.21
N ALA A 36 13.79 13.67 20.10
CA ALA A 36 13.28 12.36 19.71
C ALA A 36 11.75 12.33 19.47
N SER A 37 11.00 13.31 19.98
CA SER A 37 9.55 13.42 19.76
C SER A 37 9.13 13.43 18.28
N PRO A 38 9.80 14.19 17.38
CA PRO A 38 9.50 14.15 15.95
C PRO A 38 9.64 12.77 15.32
N VAL A 39 10.58 11.96 15.81
CA VAL A 39 10.81 10.59 15.32
C VAL A 39 9.74 9.65 15.86
N LEU A 40 9.46 9.72 17.16
CA LEU A 40 8.46 8.87 17.81
C LEU A 40 7.05 9.07 17.23
N PHE A 41 6.67 10.33 17.01
CA PHE A 41 5.32 10.67 16.54
C PHE A 41 5.24 10.86 15.02
N HIS A 42 6.32 10.56 14.26
CA HIS A 42 6.32 10.71 12.81
C HIS A 42 5.21 9.88 12.13
N ARG A 43 4.98 8.67 12.66
CA ARG A 43 3.99 7.72 12.18
C ARG A 43 2.98 7.43 13.28
N VAL A 44 1.71 7.56 12.95
CA VAL A 44 0.60 7.16 13.82
C VAL A 44 -0.14 6.01 13.16
N GLN A 45 -0.56 5.03 13.94
CA GLN A 45 -1.37 3.91 13.48
C GLN A 45 -2.63 3.85 14.32
N VAL A 46 -3.78 3.66 13.67
CA VAL A 46 -5.08 3.62 14.34
C VAL A 46 -5.88 2.47 13.75
N MET A 47 -6.50 1.66 14.61
CA MET A 47 -7.47 0.67 14.17
C MET A 47 -8.77 1.37 13.78
N ASN A 48 -9.34 1.01 12.65
CA ASN A 48 -10.59 1.58 12.14
C ASN A 48 -11.81 0.95 12.85
N THR A 49 -11.90 1.14 14.17
CA THR A 49 -13.07 0.83 15.00
C THR A 49 -13.57 2.09 15.69
N VAL A 50 -14.86 2.12 16.07
CA VAL A 50 -15.48 3.28 16.72
C VAL A 50 -14.68 3.73 17.94
N GLU A 51 -14.30 2.77 18.79
CA GLU A 51 -13.54 3.03 20.01
C GLU A 51 -12.17 3.63 19.72
N CYS A 52 -11.37 2.99 18.85
CA CYS A 52 -10.01 3.46 18.54
C CYS A 52 -9.99 4.83 17.88
N LEU A 53 -10.93 5.12 16.98
CA LEU A 53 -11.05 6.42 16.33
C LEU A 53 -11.37 7.52 17.35
N ASN A 54 -12.23 7.23 18.33
CA ASN A 54 -12.56 8.16 19.43
C ASN A 54 -11.37 8.33 20.40
N GLN A 55 -10.70 7.24 20.78
CA GLN A 55 -9.51 7.31 21.64
C GLN A 55 -8.39 8.12 20.97
N CYS A 56 -8.16 7.92 19.67
CA CYS A 56 -7.21 8.72 18.89
C CYS A 56 -7.56 10.21 18.94
N TYR A 57 -8.84 10.54 18.74
CA TYR A 57 -9.31 11.91 18.83
C TYR A 57 -9.06 12.53 20.21
N GLU A 58 -9.48 11.85 21.28
CA GLU A 58 -9.30 12.35 22.65
C GLU A 58 -7.82 12.46 23.05
N PHE A 59 -6.97 11.52 22.62
CA PHE A 59 -5.54 11.57 22.86
C PHE A 59 -4.90 12.80 22.21
N GLN A 60 -5.19 13.06 20.94
CA GLN A 60 -4.61 14.19 20.21
C GLN A 60 -5.14 15.53 20.72
N LYS A 61 -6.40 15.58 21.13
CA LYS A 61 -6.98 16.77 21.77
C LYS A 61 -6.24 17.15 23.07
N ARG A 62 -5.77 16.15 23.83
CA ARG A 62 -4.96 16.35 25.05
C ARG A 62 -3.49 16.64 24.76
N SER A 63 -2.98 16.19 23.61
CA SER A 63 -1.55 16.26 23.24
C SER A 63 -1.32 16.91 21.87
N PRO A 64 -1.77 18.17 21.63
CA PRO A 64 -1.76 18.78 20.30
C PRO A 64 -0.33 18.98 19.73
N ALA A 65 0.68 19.12 20.61
CA ALA A 65 2.07 19.26 20.17
C ALA A 65 2.55 18.03 19.38
N SER A 66 2.14 16.83 19.78
CA SER A 66 2.51 15.57 19.12
C SER A 66 1.94 15.49 17.70
N ALA A 67 0.73 15.99 17.50
CA ALA A 67 0.04 15.97 16.22
C ALA A 67 0.79 16.76 15.12
N SER A 68 1.56 17.79 15.51
CA SER A 68 2.37 18.59 14.59
C SER A 68 3.56 17.82 13.98
N PHE A 69 3.97 16.71 14.58
CA PHE A 69 5.09 15.87 14.10
C PHE A 69 4.63 14.75 13.17
N VAL A 70 3.35 14.41 13.18
CA VAL A 70 2.79 13.34 12.35
C VAL A 70 2.91 13.72 10.88
N ARG A 71 3.48 12.80 10.09
CA ARG A 71 3.60 12.90 8.63
C ARG A 71 2.94 11.72 7.92
N HIS A 72 2.76 10.62 8.63
CA HIS A 72 2.17 9.41 8.09
C HIS A 72 1.13 8.85 9.06
N LEU A 73 -0.06 8.55 8.55
CA LEU A 73 -1.13 7.90 9.30
C LEU A 73 -1.51 6.60 8.60
N THR A 74 -1.45 5.50 9.35
CA THR A 74 -1.94 4.20 8.89
C THR A 74 -3.28 3.89 9.56
N LEU A 75 -4.31 3.68 8.76
CA LEU A 75 -5.61 3.20 9.22
C LEU A 75 -5.71 1.69 8.96
N HIS A 76 -5.87 0.93 10.03
CA HIS A 76 -5.98 -0.53 9.99
C HIS A 76 -7.43 -0.96 10.01
N HIS A 77 -7.93 -1.45 8.89
CA HIS A 77 -9.30 -1.89 8.75
C HIS A 77 -9.42 -3.42 8.87
N ALA A 78 -10.61 -3.84 9.27
CA ALA A 78 -10.94 -5.23 9.48
C ALA A 78 -12.45 -5.41 9.27
N ILE A 79 -12.82 -6.50 8.63
CA ILE A 79 -14.22 -6.93 8.55
C ILE A 79 -14.38 -8.10 9.52
N TRP A 80 -15.35 -7.98 10.41
CA TRP A 80 -15.61 -8.96 11.46
C TRP A 80 -16.80 -9.84 11.08
N PRO A 81 -16.81 -11.14 11.44
CA PRO A 81 -17.98 -11.97 11.28
C PRO A 81 -19.19 -11.37 12.00
N GLN A 82 -20.36 -11.42 11.37
CA GLN A 82 -21.63 -11.02 11.97
C GLN A 82 -22.43 -12.28 12.37
N LEU A 83 -22.24 -12.71 13.61
CA LEU A 83 -22.78 -13.95 14.16
C LEU A 83 -23.97 -13.63 15.06
N ARG A 84 -25.05 -14.38 14.87
CA ARG A 84 -26.37 -14.07 15.45
C ARG A 84 -26.61 -14.77 16.77
N SER A 85 -25.92 -15.88 17.03
CA SER A 85 -26.09 -16.69 18.22
C SER A 85 -24.77 -17.08 18.86
N LEU A 86 -24.83 -17.49 20.14
CA LEU A 86 -23.69 -18.03 20.86
C LEU A 86 -23.18 -19.32 20.21
N ASP A 87 -24.07 -20.13 19.66
CA ASP A 87 -23.73 -21.39 18.98
C ASP A 87 -22.91 -21.12 17.71
N GLU A 88 -23.42 -20.23 16.85
CA GLU A 88 -22.70 -19.75 15.65
C GLU A 88 -21.34 -19.16 16.05
N TRP A 89 -21.30 -18.28 17.06
CA TRP A 89 -20.05 -17.71 17.55
C TRP A 89 -19.08 -18.77 18.05
N SER A 90 -19.54 -19.76 18.80
CA SER A 90 -18.65 -20.77 19.40
C SER A 90 -18.10 -21.79 18.40
N THR A 91 -18.81 -22.03 17.30
CA THR A 91 -18.44 -22.99 16.26
C THR A 91 -17.78 -22.32 15.05
N HIS A 92 -17.75 -20.98 15.00
CA HIS A 92 -17.22 -20.26 13.85
C HIS A 92 -15.70 -20.50 13.67
N PRO A 93 -15.20 -20.70 12.43
CA PRO A 93 -13.78 -20.98 12.19
C PRO A 93 -12.80 -19.89 12.61
N GLN A 94 -13.27 -18.67 12.86
CA GLN A 94 -12.46 -17.54 13.31
C GLN A 94 -12.51 -17.31 14.82
N THR A 95 -13.23 -18.14 15.55
CA THR A 95 -13.31 -18.05 17.00
C THR A 95 -12.07 -18.68 17.61
N LEU A 96 -11.44 -17.93 18.52
CA LEU A 96 -10.29 -18.36 19.27
C LEU A 96 -10.80 -19.15 20.47
N SER A 97 -10.95 -20.46 20.29
CA SER A 97 -11.41 -21.35 21.34
C SER A 97 -10.23 -22.09 21.97
N PRO A 98 -9.83 -21.78 23.22
CA PRO A 98 -9.03 -22.69 24.02
C PRO A 98 -9.81 -23.98 24.27
N MET A 99 -9.14 -25.13 24.28
CA MET A 99 -9.74 -26.44 24.59
C MET A 99 -10.34 -26.55 26.03
N HIS A 100 -10.24 -25.51 26.87
CA HIS A 100 -10.55 -25.57 28.31
C HIS A 100 -11.13 -24.27 28.89
N VAL A 101 -12.09 -23.65 28.22
CA VAL A 101 -12.75 -22.43 28.71
C VAL A 101 -13.98 -22.78 29.52
N SER A 102 -14.20 -22.10 30.66
CA SER A 102 -15.45 -22.23 31.40
C SER A 102 -16.65 -21.65 30.61
N GLU A 103 -17.85 -22.17 30.82
CA GLU A 103 -19.07 -21.62 30.20
C GLU A 103 -19.29 -20.14 30.57
N HIS A 104 -18.85 -19.72 31.76
CA HIS A 104 -18.94 -18.32 32.19
C HIS A 104 -18.05 -17.39 31.34
N GLU A 105 -16.78 -17.74 31.15
CA GLU A 105 -15.86 -16.97 30.32
C GLU A 105 -16.29 -16.94 28.85
N LYS A 106 -16.82 -18.06 28.36
CA LYS A 106 -17.39 -18.17 27.01
C LYS A 106 -18.54 -17.17 26.82
N MET A 107 -19.46 -17.13 27.77
CA MET A 107 -20.59 -16.20 27.75
C MET A 107 -20.16 -14.74 27.87
N HIS A 108 -19.17 -14.43 28.72
CA HIS A 108 -18.61 -13.09 28.83
C HIS A 108 -17.96 -12.61 27.52
N ALA A 109 -17.15 -13.45 26.88
CA ALA A 109 -16.53 -13.13 25.59
C ALA A 109 -17.56 -12.92 24.48
N TYR A 110 -18.62 -13.73 24.44
CA TYR A 110 -19.72 -13.55 23.50
C TYR A 110 -20.48 -12.23 23.72
N PHE A 111 -20.76 -11.85 24.97
CA PHE A 111 -21.39 -10.55 25.25
C PHE A 111 -20.50 -9.37 24.83
N ALA A 112 -19.20 -9.44 25.11
CA ALA A 112 -18.26 -8.43 24.65
C ALA A 112 -18.22 -8.34 23.11
N TYR A 113 -18.21 -9.49 22.44
CA TYR A 113 -18.31 -9.57 20.98
C TYR A 113 -19.59 -8.92 20.45
N ARG A 114 -20.76 -9.23 21.04
CA ARG A 114 -22.03 -8.63 20.64
C ARG A 114 -22.03 -7.12 20.79
N GLN A 115 -21.56 -6.62 21.93
CA GLN A 115 -21.44 -5.18 22.15
C GLN A 115 -20.54 -4.51 21.11
N PHE A 116 -19.39 -5.12 20.82
CA PHE A 116 -18.46 -4.63 19.80
C PHE A 116 -19.10 -4.60 18.40
N ILE A 117 -19.76 -5.69 17.98
CA ILE A 117 -20.41 -5.74 16.67
C ILE A 117 -21.58 -4.77 16.57
N ASP A 118 -22.39 -4.62 17.63
CA ASP A 118 -23.50 -3.68 17.63
C ASP A 118 -23.00 -2.22 17.52
N GLN A 119 -21.84 -1.90 18.12
CA GLN A 119 -21.18 -0.61 17.94
C GLN A 119 -20.67 -0.41 16.51
N GLU A 120 -19.96 -1.40 15.93
CA GLU A 120 -19.48 -1.29 14.55
C GLU A 120 -20.62 -1.25 13.52
N ALA A 121 -21.71 -1.97 13.77
CA ALA A 121 -22.90 -1.97 12.91
C ALA A 121 -23.68 -0.64 12.95
N SER A 122 -23.48 0.18 13.99
CA SER A 122 -24.09 1.52 14.07
C SER A 122 -23.46 2.54 13.13
N ARG A 123 -22.31 2.20 12.51
CA ARG A 123 -21.58 3.07 11.59
C ARG A 123 -22.34 3.22 10.28
N THR A 124 -22.46 4.46 9.84
CA THR A 124 -23.08 4.87 8.58
C THR A 124 -22.04 5.54 7.69
N PHE A 125 -22.33 5.74 6.39
CA PHE A 125 -21.45 6.51 5.49
C PHE A 125 -21.03 7.85 6.10
N ASP A 126 -22.02 8.64 6.51
CA ASP A 126 -21.81 10.00 7.01
C ASP A 126 -21.03 10.04 8.33
N THR A 127 -21.33 9.13 9.26
CA THR A 127 -20.64 9.10 10.58
C THR A 127 -19.16 8.77 10.42
N ASP A 128 -18.79 7.89 9.49
CA ASP A 128 -17.39 7.62 9.19
C ASP A 128 -16.72 8.78 8.44
N VAL A 129 -17.39 9.38 7.46
CA VAL A 129 -16.87 10.56 6.75
C VAL A 129 -16.58 11.70 7.72
N CYS A 130 -17.50 11.98 8.66
CA CYS A 130 -17.28 12.95 9.73
C CYS A 130 -16.12 12.54 10.63
N SER A 131 -16.03 11.27 11.03
CA SER A 131 -14.96 10.77 11.90
C SER A 131 -13.58 10.85 11.25
N LEU A 132 -13.48 10.46 9.97
CA LEU A 132 -12.25 10.55 9.17
C LEU A 132 -11.84 12.01 8.97
N THR A 133 -12.77 12.88 8.62
CA THR A 133 -12.52 14.33 8.49
C THR A 133 -11.98 14.90 9.80
N ARG A 134 -12.61 14.53 10.93
CA ARG A 134 -12.18 14.95 12.26
C ARG A 134 -10.80 14.44 12.62
N ILE A 135 -10.44 13.22 12.24
CA ILE A 135 -9.11 12.65 12.53
C ILE A 135 -8.03 13.30 11.67
N LEU A 136 -8.27 13.45 10.36
CA LEU A 136 -7.30 14.03 9.44
C LEU A 136 -7.00 15.50 9.78
N SER A 137 -8.00 16.26 10.26
CA SER A 137 -7.80 17.67 10.66
C SER A 137 -6.91 17.84 11.89
N MET A 138 -6.73 16.79 12.71
CA MET A 138 -5.82 16.84 13.85
C MET A 138 -4.35 16.87 13.43
N PHE A 139 -4.02 16.42 12.22
CA PHE A 139 -2.65 16.25 11.76
C PHE A 139 -2.31 17.27 10.66
N PRO A 140 -1.98 18.53 11.01
CA PRO A 140 -1.85 19.62 10.04
C PRO A 140 -0.70 19.45 9.05
N LYS A 141 0.24 18.55 9.34
CA LYS A 141 1.41 18.29 8.48
C LYS A 141 1.40 16.86 7.92
N LEU A 142 0.28 16.15 7.99
CA LEU A 142 0.14 14.81 7.43
C LEU A 142 0.36 14.83 5.92
N THR A 143 1.33 14.08 5.41
CA THR A 143 1.65 14.05 3.97
C THR A 143 1.28 12.74 3.29
N SER A 144 1.12 11.67 4.06
CA SER A 144 0.89 10.33 3.53
C SER A 144 -0.10 9.54 4.37
N LEU A 145 -0.95 8.77 3.69
CA LEU A 145 -1.91 7.85 4.28
C LEU A 145 -1.65 6.42 3.82
N THR A 146 -1.79 5.47 4.73
CA THR A 146 -1.85 4.04 4.39
C THR A 146 -3.16 3.43 4.85
N LEU A 147 -3.84 2.72 3.95
CA LEU A 147 -4.99 1.87 4.25
C LEU A 147 -4.55 0.42 4.26
N SER A 148 -4.45 -0.15 5.45
CA SER A 148 -3.99 -1.52 5.64
C SER A 148 -5.04 -2.37 6.30
N HIS A 149 -5.00 -3.66 6.07
CA HIS A 149 -5.76 -4.61 6.84
C HIS A 149 -5.07 -4.85 8.18
N ILE A 150 -5.85 -5.10 9.22
CA ILE A 150 -5.35 -5.35 10.58
C ILE A 150 -4.35 -6.51 10.67
N HIS A 151 -4.49 -7.51 9.78
CA HIS A 151 -3.54 -8.63 9.70
C HIS A 151 -2.22 -8.27 9.04
N ALA A 152 -2.06 -7.10 8.43
CA ALA A 152 -0.74 -6.63 7.99
C ALA A 152 0.25 -6.52 9.15
N TRP A 153 -0.25 -6.33 10.39
CA TRP A 153 0.57 -6.42 11.60
C TRP A 153 1.21 -7.79 11.81
N ARG A 154 0.57 -8.89 11.37
CA ARG A 154 1.16 -10.24 11.47
C ARG A 154 2.43 -10.38 10.64
N TRP A 155 2.64 -9.51 9.66
CA TRP A 155 3.79 -9.51 8.77
C TRP A 155 4.83 -8.43 9.13
N GLY A 156 4.67 -7.71 10.24
CA GLY A 156 5.52 -6.58 10.65
C GLY A 156 6.09 -6.67 12.08
N LYS A 157 7.07 -5.81 12.36
CA LYS A 157 7.82 -5.70 13.64
C LYS A 157 7.07 -5.00 14.79
N LEU A 158 5.77 -4.72 14.67
CA LEU A 158 5.03 -3.90 15.63
C LEU A 158 3.89 -4.68 16.27
N ARG A 159 3.86 -4.68 17.61
CA ARG A 159 2.72 -5.17 18.40
C ARG A 159 1.63 -4.11 18.43
N ASN A 160 0.38 -4.51 18.23
CA ASN A 160 -0.76 -3.68 18.56
C ASN A 160 -1.44 -4.28 19.80
N ASP A 161 -1.05 -3.76 20.97
CA ASP A 161 -1.56 -4.24 22.26
C ASP A 161 -3.08 -4.14 22.34
N HIS A 162 -3.67 -3.11 21.74
CA HIS A 162 -5.12 -2.93 21.74
C HIS A 162 -5.84 -3.97 20.87
N TYR A 163 -5.27 -4.37 19.73
CA TYR A 163 -5.85 -5.47 18.94
C TYR A 163 -5.70 -6.81 19.65
N GLU A 164 -4.57 -7.07 20.30
CA GLU A 164 -4.38 -8.29 21.09
C GLU A 164 -5.33 -8.33 22.29
N GLU A 165 -5.56 -7.20 22.95
CA GLU A 165 -6.56 -7.03 24.01
C GLU A 165 -7.97 -7.29 23.50
N LEU A 166 -8.39 -6.60 22.43
CA LEU A 166 -9.69 -6.79 21.80
C LEU A 166 -9.88 -8.28 21.44
N ARG A 167 -8.91 -8.87 20.73
CA ARG A 167 -8.93 -10.27 20.32
C ARG A 167 -9.07 -11.22 21.52
N THR A 168 -8.43 -10.91 22.64
CA THR A 168 -8.53 -11.71 23.88
C THR A 168 -9.90 -11.55 24.53
N GLN A 169 -10.47 -10.35 24.48
CA GLN A 169 -11.76 -10.01 25.06
C GLN A 169 -12.93 -10.62 24.27
N ILE A 170 -12.96 -10.45 22.94
CA ILE A 170 -14.08 -10.89 22.09
C ILE A 170 -13.87 -12.28 21.49
N ARG A 171 -12.65 -12.83 21.59
CA ARG A 171 -12.23 -14.17 21.14
C ARG A 171 -12.64 -14.52 19.71
N ILE A 172 -12.66 -13.54 18.82
CA ILE A 172 -12.87 -13.73 17.40
C ILE A 172 -11.80 -12.94 16.66
N VAL A 173 -11.35 -13.46 15.52
CA VAL A 173 -10.47 -12.73 14.60
C VAL A 173 -11.25 -12.23 13.38
N PRO A 174 -10.83 -11.13 12.75
CA PRO A 174 -11.47 -10.67 11.52
C PRO A 174 -11.09 -11.52 10.32
N PHE A 175 -11.85 -11.37 9.23
CA PHE A 175 -11.64 -12.10 7.99
C PHE A 175 -10.22 -11.90 7.44
N PHE A 176 -9.62 -12.99 6.94
CA PHE A 176 -8.24 -12.96 6.40
C PHE A 176 -8.09 -12.29 5.04
N LYS A 177 -9.19 -12.00 4.34
CA LYS A 177 -9.17 -11.54 2.94
C LYS A 177 -8.57 -10.13 2.72
N ALA A 178 -7.95 -9.55 3.74
CA ALA A 178 -7.20 -8.30 3.67
C ALA A 178 -7.94 -7.14 2.98
N ARG A 179 -9.27 -7.06 3.15
CA ARG A 179 -10.15 -6.17 2.39
C ARG A 179 -10.26 -4.79 3.04
N VAL A 180 -10.24 -3.74 2.23
CA VAL A 180 -10.29 -2.34 2.69
C VAL A 180 -11.21 -1.44 1.86
N GLU A 181 -12.05 -2.00 0.99
CA GLU A 181 -12.92 -1.25 0.07
C GLU A 181 -13.83 -0.23 0.77
N ASP A 182 -14.51 -0.62 1.87
CA ASP A 182 -15.44 0.27 2.57
C ASP A 182 -14.73 1.52 3.12
N LEU A 183 -13.57 1.32 3.75
CA LEU A 183 -12.76 2.42 4.28
C LEU A 183 -12.18 3.27 3.14
N ALA A 184 -11.69 2.64 2.07
CA ALA A 184 -11.15 3.37 0.92
C ALA A 184 -12.22 4.27 0.29
N TYR A 185 -13.42 3.73 0.06
CA TYR A 185 -14.55 4.48 -0.51
C TYR A 185 -14.90 5.72 0.32
N ARG A 186 -15.03 5.57 1.64
CA ARG A 186 -15.31 6.68 2.57
C ARG A 186 -14.18 7.70 2.59
N LEU A 187 -12.93 7.22 2.64
CA LEU A 187 -11.75 8.10 2.68
C LEU A 187 -11.66 8.95 1.41
N LEU A 188 -11.89 8.37 0.23
CA LEU A 188 -11.80 9.08 -1.06
C LEU A 188 -12.67 10.35 -1.09
N SER A 189 -13.87 10.30 -0.50
CA SER A 189 -14.76 11.46 -0.42
C SER A 189 -14.23 12.61 0.44
N VAL A 190 -13.33 12.29 1.39
CA VAL A 190 -12.79 13.23 2.37
C VAL A 190 -11.47 13.85 1.91
N LEU A 191 -10.63 13.09 1.20
CA LEU A 191 -9.27 13.50 0.85
C LEU A 191 -9.12 14.83 0.10
N PRO A 192 -10.04 15.25 -0.80
CA PRO A 192 -9.92 16.54 -1.48
C PRO A 192 -9.80 17.74 -0.53
N ASN A 193 -10.34 17.63 0.69
CA ASN A 193 -10.30 18.69 1.71
C ASN A 193 -8.93 18.83 2.41
N PHE A 194 -7.98 17.94 2.13
CA PHE A 194 -6.69 17.86 2.83
C PHE A 194 -5.52 17.94 1.83
N PRO A 195 -5.23 19.12 1.28
CA PRO A 195 -4.24 19.29 0.20
C PRO A 195 -2.80 18.98 0.61
N GLN A 196 -2.50 18.97 1.91
CA GLN A 196 -1.21 18.55 2.43
C GLN A 196 -0.94 17.05 2.22
N ILE A 197 -1.98 16.23 2.03
CA ILE A 197 -1.87 14.79 1.83
C ILE A 197 -1.61 14.54 0.35
N THR A 198 -0.40 14.08 0.05
CA THR A 198 0.06 13.90 -1.33
C THR A 198 0.32 12.44 -1.70
N GLY A 199 0.36 11.55 -0.71
CA GLY A 199 0.60 10.12 -0.88
C GLY A 199 -0.51 9.25 -0.32
N LEU A 200 -0.98 8.27 -1.09
CA LEU A 200 -1.92 7.24 -0.67
C LEU A 200 -1.36 5.85 -0.97
N ASP A 201 -1.29 5.00 0.05
CA ASP A 201 -0.79 3.63 -0.03
C ASP A 201 -1.87 2.64 0.45
N ILE A 202 -2.13 1.62 -0.35
CA ILE A 202 -3.13 0.58 -0.12
C ILE A 202 -2.43 -0.76 -0.31
N PRO A 203 -1.65 -1.23 0.68
CA PRO A 203 -0.95 -2.51 0.61
C PRO A 203 -1.90 -3.72 0.66
N SER A 204 -3.14 -3.49 1.09
CA SER A 204 -4.18 -4.49 1.26
C SER A 204 -5.05 -4.65 0.01
N THR A 205 -5.91 -5.66 -0.01
CA THR A 205 -6.78 -5.98 -1.13
C THR A 205 -7.88 -4.93 -1.25
N LEU A 206 -7.96 -4.31 -2.43
CA LEU A 206 -9.00 -3.36 -2.81
C LEU A 206 -9.93 -4.03 -3.82
N ASP A 207 -11.11 -4.42 -3.37
CA ASP A 207 -12.16 -5.05 -4.19
C ASP A 207 -13.26 -4.02 -4.44
N MET A 208 -13.16 -3.29 -5.55
CA MET A 208 -14.17 -2.31 -5.94
C MET A 208 -15.41 -3.07 -6.42
N LYS A 209 -16.42 -3.11 -5.56
CA LYS A 209 -17.76 -3.61 -5.90
C LYS A 209 -18.74 -2.49 -5.71
N ASP A 210 -19.60 -2.28 -6.70
CA ASP A 210 -20.69 -1.31 -6.64
C ASP A 210 -20.22 0.15 -6.36
N GLY A 211 -21.08 1.13 -6.58
CA GLY A 211 -20.82 2.55 -6.24
C GLY A 211 -19.95 3.35 -7.23
N GLU A 212 -19.92 4.67 -6.98
CA GLU A 212 -19.18 5.64 -7.80
C GLU A 212 -17.81 5.94 -7.20
N TRP A 213 -16.78 5.29 -7.71
CA TRP A 213 -15.40 5.43 -7.22
C TRP A 213 -14.66 6.68 -7.72
N ARG A 214 -15.37 7.57 -8.42
CA ARG A 214 -14.77 8.77 -9.03
C ARG A 214 -14.91 9.95 -8.09
N VAL A 215 -13.82 10.32 -7.43
CA VAL A 215 -13.72 11.56 -6.66
C VAL A 215 -12.45 12.29 -7.09
N THR A 216 -12.57 13.37 -7.84
CA THR A 216 -11.39 14.10 -8.32
C THR A 216 -10.59 14.66 -7.15
N ASN A 217 -9.34 14.21 -7.03
CA ASN A 217 -8.37 14.66 -6.05
C ASN A 217 -7.04 14.98 -6.75
N GLU A 218 -6.79 16.26 -6.91
CA GLU A 218 -5.60 16.80 -7.58
C GLU A 218 -4.34 16.80 -6.71
N ASN A 219 -4.48 16.58 -5.39
CA ASN A 219 -3.39 16.70 -4.43
C ASN A 219 -2.56 15.41 -4.32
N ILE A 220 -3.18 14.25 -4.59
CA ILE A 220 -2.49 12.96 -4.56
C ILE A 220 -1.60 12.83 -5.80
N VAL A 221 -0.28 12.84 -5.56
CA VAL A 221 0.75 12.69 -6.60
C VAL A 221 1.45 11.33 -6.55
N SER A 222 1.28 10.58 -5.46
CA SER A 222 1.83 9.22 -5.30
C SER A 222 0.73 8.27 -4.86
N LEU A 223 0.48 7.24 -5.67
CA LEU A 223 -0.49 6.19 -5.36
C LEU A 223 0.20 4.82 -5.40
N ASP A 224 0.09 4.06 -4.32
CA ASP A 224 0.42 2.63 -4.29
C ASP A 224 -0.85 1.84 -3.99
N VAL A 225 -1.24 0.94 -4.90
CA VAL A 225 -2.25 -0.07 -4.67
C VAL A 225 -1.61 -1.42 -4.94
N SER A 226 -1.42 -2.21 -3.90
CA SER A 226 -0.67 -3.47 -4.01
C SER A 226 -1.49 -4.63 -4.55
N ASN A 227 -2.79 -4.67 -4.25
CA ASN A 227 -3.67 -5.79 -4.57
C ASN A 227 -5.05 -5.30 -5.03
N LEU A 228 -5.13 -4.78 -6.25
CA LEU A 228 -6.40 -4.37 -6.86
C LEU A 228 -7.09 -5.59 -7.50
N VAL A 229 -8.30 -5.91 -7.05
CA VAL A 229 -9.10 -6.98 -7.66
C VAL A 229 -9.66 -6.49 -8.99
N VAL A 230 -9.42 -7.24 -10.07
CA VAL A 230 -9.94 -6.92 -11.40
C VAL A 230 -10.87 -8.05 -11.87
N ARG A 231 -12.13 -7.71 -12.17
CA ARG A 231 -13.14 -8.61 -12.76
C ARG A 231 -13.61 -8.08 -14.12
N GLY A 232 -13.99 -8.97 -15.03
CA GLY A 232 -14.17 -8.67 -16.46
C GLY A 232 -15.19 -7.61 -16.84
N TYR A 233 -16.16 -7.31 -15.97
CA TYR A 233 -17.20 -6.30 -16.22
C TYR A 233 -17.01 -5.02 -15.40
N GLU A 234 -16.10 -5.01 -14.42
CA GLU A 234 -15.89 -3.92 -13.45
C GLU A 234 -14.76 -2.96 -13.87
N HIS A 235 -14.28 -3.03 -15.12
CA HIS A 235 -13.21 -2.17 -15.64
C HIS A 235 -13.48 -0.67 -15.44
N HIS A 236 -14.75 -0.25 -15.53
CA HIS A 236 -15.14 1.14 -15.37
C HIS A 236 -14.90 1.68 -13.95
N GLN A 237 -15.04 0.84 -12.92
CA GLN A 237 -14.81 1.24 -11.52
C GLN A 237 -13.32 1.42 -11.24
N VAL A 238 -12.51 0.45 -11.67
CA VAL A 238 -11.04 0.54 -11.62
C VAL A 238 -10.54 1.78 -12.35
N GLN A 239 -11.06 2.04 -13.55
CA GLN A 239 -10.71 3.25 -14.31
C GLN A 239 -11.14 4.52 -13.58
N SER A 240 -12.38 4.56 -13.06
CA SER A 240 -12.91 5.71 -12.32
C SER A 240 -12.09 6.03 -11.09
N PHE A 241 -11.68 5.01 -10.34
CA PHE A 241 -10.77 5.15 -9.21
C PHE A 241 -9.40 5.69 -9.66
N LEU A 242 -8.77 5.07 -10.66
CA LEU A 242 -7.45 5.50 -11.13
C LEU A 242 -7.47 6.92 -11.73
N GLN A 243 -8.57 7.30 -12.38
CA GLN A 243 -8.79 8.65 -12.93
C GLN A 243 -9.17 9.69 -11.87
N SER A 244 -9.42 9.27 -10.62
CA SER A 244 -9.63 10.20 -9.50
C SER A 244 -8.37 11.02 -9.19
N PHE A 245 -7.20 10.59 -9.66
CA PHE A 245 -5.91 11.22 -9.36
C PHE A 245 -5.24 11.75 -10.64
N PRO A 246 -5.67 12.90 -11.19
CA PRO A 246 -5.16 13.39 -12.47
C PRO A 246 -3.68 13.82 -12.45
N ASN A 247 -3.17 14.22 -11.28
CA ASN A 247 -1.80 14.76 -11.11
C ASN A 247 -0.77 13.73 -10.63
N LEU A 248 -1.02 12.43 -10.83
CA LEU A 248 -0.08 11.39 -10.41
C LEU A 248 1.29 11.58 -11.04
N HIS A 249 2.32 11.55 -10.20
CA HIS A 249 3.73 11.47 -10.56
C HIS A 249 4.27 10.05 -10.39
N GLU A 250 3.74 9.32 -9.41
CA GLU A 250 4.10 7.94 -9.10
C GLU A 250 2.87 7.06 -9.00
N LEU A 251 2.95 5.90 -9.65
CA LEU A 251 1.95 4.85 -9.56
C LEU A 251 2.63 3.51 -9.31
N VAL A 252 2.26 2.85 -8.22
CA VAL A 252 2.49 1.44 -8.03
C VAL A 252 1.14 0.74 -8.10
N LEU A 253 0.99 -0.18 -9.04
CA LEU A 253 -0.26 -0.88 -9.27
C LEU A 253 0.00 -2.38 -9.34
N GLY A 254 -0.47 -3.10 -8.32
CA GLY A 254 -0.54 -4.53 -8.29
C GLY A 254 -1.96 -5.04 -8.44
N THR A 255 -2.15 -6.14 -9.16
CA THR A 255 -3.48 -6.74 -9.34
C THR A 255 -3.58 -8.12 -8.72
N GLU A 256 -4.76 -8.42 -8.21
CA GLU A 256 -5.15 -9.73 -7.69
C GLU A 256 -6.22 -10.34 -8.60
N SER A 257 -6.14 -11.65 -8.83
CA SER A 257 -7.08 -12.38 -9.69
C SER A 257 -8.46 -12.48 -9.04
N GLY A 258 -9.45 -11.79 -9.61
CA GLY A 258 -10.84 -11.78 -9.11
C GLY A 258 -11.84 -12.61 -9.91
N GLY A 259 -11.41 -13.30 -10.97
CA GLY A 259 -12.29 -13.98 -11.94
C GLY A 259 -11.50 -14.80 -12.97
N HIS A 260 -12.10 -15.11 -14.13
CA HIS A 260 -11.40 -15.85 -15.18
C HIS A 260 -10.20 -15.04 -15.71
N ILE A 261 -9.13 -15.72 -16.11
CA ILE A 261 -7.87 -15.07 -16.53
C ILE A 261 -8.09 -14.05 -17.65
N SER A 262 -8.92 -14.38 -18.65
CA SER A 262 -9.23 -13.50 -19.79
C SER A 262 -9.92 -12.19 -19.41
N GLU A 263 -10.43 -12.11 -18.19
CA GLU A 263 -11.23 -11.00 -17.67
C GLU A 263 -10.44 -10.08 -16.72
N GLN A 264 -9.21 -10.46 -16.36
CA GLN A 264 -8.36 -9.73 -15.40
C GLN A 264 -7.54 -8.59 -16.05
N ARG A 265 -8.01 -8.04 -17.18
CA ARG A 265 -7.28 -7.01 -17.93
C ARG A 265 -7.49 -5.62 -17.33
N ILE A 266 -6.43 -4.81 -17.27
CA ILE A 266 -6.58 -3.36 -17.08
C ILE A 266 -6.33 -2.68 -18.42
N ALA A 267 -7.32 -1.92 -18.89
CA ALA A 267 -7.22 -1.17 -20.14
C ALA A 267 -6.35 0.09 -19.94
N LEU A 268 -5.02 -0.09 -19.95
CA LEU A 268 -4.02 0.98 -19.81
C LEU A 268 -4.22 2.09 -20.87
N GLY A 269 -4.74 1.73 -22.03
CA GLY A 269 -5.06 2.66 -23.12
C GLY A 269 -6.03 3.77 -22.74
N SER A 270 -6.86 3.60 -21.72
CA SER A 270 -7.84 4.60 -21.24
C SER A 270 -7.31 5.56 -20.18
N LEU A 271 -6.16 5.23 -19.58
CA LEU A 271 -5.59 5.99 -18.47
C LEU A 271 -4.71 7.11 -19.02
N GLN A 272 -4.89 8.32 -18.51
CA GLN A 272 -4.14 9.50 -18.94
C GLN A 272 -3.73 10.32 -17.73
N TRP A 273 -2.42 10.45 -17.52
CA TRP A 273 -1.84 11.27 -16.47
C TRP A 273 -0.77 12.17 -17.05
N GLN A 274 -0.97 13.49 -16.98
CA GLN A 274 -0.09 14.45 -17.64
C GLN A 274 1.32 14.48 -17.04
N HIS A 275 1.45 14.11 -15.77
CA HIS A 275 2.66 14.29 -14.99
C HIS A 275 3.29 12.99 -14.49
N ILE A 276 2.79 11.83 -14.92
CA ILE A 276 3.29 10.54 -14.46
C ILE A 276 4.73 10.33 -14.93
N ARG A 277 5.60 10.01 -13.98
CA ARG A 277 7.05 9.81 -14.23
C ARG A 277 7.50 8.42 -13.83
N ARG A 278 6.94 7.85 -12.77
CA ARG A 278 7.37 6.57 -12.21
C ARG A 278 6.19 5.62 -12.14
N VAL A 279 6.31 4.48 -12.78
CA VAL A 279 5.27 3.45 -12.80
C VAL A 279 5.86 2.11 -12.43
N HIS A 280 5.17 1.38 -11.55
CA HIS A 280 5.54 0.03 -11.16
C HIS A 280 4.32 -0.88 -11.24
N PHE A 281 4.32 -1.79 -12.21
CA PHE A 281 3.29 -2.80 -12.38
C PHE A 281 3.69 -4.12 -11.74
N ARG A 282 2.80 -4.67 -10.92
CA ARG A 282 2.98 -5.95 -10.20
C ARG A 282 1.84 -6.91 -10.53
N HIS A 283 2.13 -8.16 -10.86
CA HIS A 283 1.10 -9.18 -11.09
C HIS A 283 0.03 -8.79 -12.13
N LEU A 284 0.34 -7.82 -12.99
CA LEU A 284 -0.57 -7.19 -13.93
C LEU A 284 -0.78 -8.06 -15.16
N TRP A 285 -1.99 -8.08 -15.68
CA TRP A 285 -2.27 -8.67 -16.98
C TRP A 285 -2.65 -7.61 -18.02
N THR A 286 -1.99 -7.63 -19.17
CA THR A 286 -2.17 -6.63 -20.23
C THR A 286 -1.80 -7.20 -21.62
N THR A 287 -1.85 -6.38 -22.67
CA THR A 287 -1.34 -6.73 -24.00
C THR A 287 -0.03 -5.99 -24.25
N GLU A 288 0.82 -6.52 -25.14
CA GLU A 288 2.05 -5.82 -25.54
C GLU A 288 1.71 -4.41 -26.05
N ASN A 289 0.71 -4.29 -26.92
CA ASN A 289 0.32 -3.03 -27.52
C ASN A 289 -0.19 -2.02 -26.50
N ASP A 290 -1.02 -2.43 -25.54
CA ASP A 290 -1.49 -1.54 -24.48
C ASP A 290 -0.33 -1.02 -23.63
N LEU A 291 0.64 -1.89 -23.30
CA LEU A 291 1.80 -1.49 -22.50
C LEU A 291 2.73 -0.56 -23.28
N ILE A 292 2.98 -0.81 -24.57
CA ILE A 292 3.75 0.10 -25.43
C ILE A 292 3.07 1.45 -25.56
N SER A 293 1.78 1.47 -25.93
CA SER A 293 1.02 2.71 -26.06
C SER A 293 0.94 3.48 -24.74
N PHE A 294 0.90 2.78 -23.61
CA PHE A 294 1.00 3.41 -22.30
C PHE A 294 2.34 4.13 -22.10
N VAL A 295 3.47 3.49 -22.44
CA VAL A 295 4.82 4.09 -22.33
C VAL A 295 5.05 5.21 -23.35
N GLU A 296 4.52 5.10 -24.55
CA GLU A 296 4.62 6.16 -25.58
C GLU A 296 3.85 7.41 -25.16
N ARG A 297 2.64 7.22 -24.64
CA ARG A 297 1.77 8.31 -24.20
C ARG A 297 2.31 9.00 -22.95
N HIS A 298 2.71 8.20 -21.97
CA HIS A 298 3.17 8.70 -20.69
C HIS A 298 4.67 8.87 -20.75
N GLN A 299 5.09 10.11 -20.65
CA GLN A 299 6.47 10.53 -20.65
C GLN A 299 7.21 10.05 -19.35
N LEU A 300 7.37 8.74 -19.20
CA LEU A 300 7.95 8.08 -18.02
C LEU A 300 9.46 8.33 -17.92
N GLN A 301 9.94 8.42 -16.69
CA GLN A 301 11.34 8.36 -16.28
C GLN A 301 11.71 6.95 -15.82
N GLN A 302 10.76 6.22 -15.23
CA GLN A 302 10.96 4.87 -14.73
C GLN A 302 9.72 4.00 -14.97
N LEU A 303 9.96 2.81 -15.50
CA LEU A 303 9.00 1.72 -15.55
C LEU A 303 9.59 0.49 -14.84
N VAL A 304 8.85 -0.07 -13.89
CA VAL A 304 9.20 -1.32 -13.21
C VAL A 304 8.11 -2.34 -13.51
N LEU A 305 8.49 -3.52 -13.98
CA LEU A 305 7.59 -4.63 -14.26
C LEU A 305 7.96 -5.81 -13.37
N ARG A 306 6.99 -6.37 -12.67
CA ARG A 306 7.18 -7.56 -11.82
C ARG A 306 6.00 -8.52 -12.01
N ASN A 307 6.27 -9.74 -12.46
CA ASN A 307 5.23 -10.75 -12.67
C ASN A 307 4.09 -10.25 -13.59
N VAL A 308 4.43 -9.44 -14.60
CA VAL A 308 3.45 -8.95 -15.58
C VAL A 308 3.23 -10.03 -16.63
N THR A 309 1.99 -10.25 -17.05
CA THR A 309 1.63 -11.28 -18.03
C THR A 309 1.00 -10.65 -19.27
N LEU A 310 1.52 -11.01 -20.45
CA LEU A 310 0.96 -10.59 -21.73
C LEU A 310 -0.05 -11.63 -22.24
N PHE A 311 -1.27 -11.19 -22.55
CA PHE A 311 -2.26 -12.04 -23.23
C PHE A 311 -2.01 -12.16 -24.72
N SER A 312 -1.38 -11.16 -25.31
CA SER A 312 -1.01 -11.09 -26.72
C SER A 312 0.28 -10.29 -26.90
N GLY A 313 1.05 -10.67 -27.93
CA GLY A 313 2.39 -10.15 -28.17
C GLY A 313 3.49 -10.94 -27.45
N SER A 314 4.72 -10.43 -27.46
CA SER A 314 5.87 -11.05 -26.81
C SER A 314 6.73 -10.03 -26.07
N TRP A 315 7.41 -10.48 -25.02
CA TRP A 315 8.34 -9.63 -24.28
C TRP A 315 9.55 -9.23 -25.12
N GLU A 316 9.99 -10.09 -26.05
CA GLU A 316 11.04 -9.77 -27.02
C GLU A 316 10.65 -8.58 -27.90
N SER A 317 9.46 -8.66 -28.52
CA SER A 317 8.91 -7.57 -29.33
C SER A 317 8.74 -6.28 -28.50
N PHE A 318 8.19 -6.41 -27.28
CA PHE A 318 8.07 -5.29 -26.35
C PHE A 318 9.42 -4.59 -26.11
N PHE A 319 10.47 -5.33 -25.75
CA PHE A 319 11.78 -4.74 -25.44
C PHE A 319 12.45 -4.13 -26.68
N CYS A 320 12.31 -4.76 -27.86
CA CYS A 320 12.79 -4.20 -29.13
C CYS A 320 12.09 -2.89 -29.50
N ARG A 321 10.79 -2.78 -29.23
CA ARG A 321 10.02 -1.53 -29.48
C ARG A 321 10.38 -0.44 -28.48
N ILE A 322 10.52 -0.79 -27.19
CA ILE A 322 10.93 0.15 -26.15
C ILE A 322 12.32 0.74 -26.43
N SER A 323 13.27 -0.07 -26.92
CA SER A 323 14.62 0.41 -27.23
C SER A 323 14.69 1.34 -28.44
N THR A 324 13.67 1.30 -29.31
CA THR A 324 13.58 2.09 -30.55
C THR A 324 12.64 3.30 -30.44
N LEU A 325 12.06 3.57 -29.27
CA LEU A 325 11.16 4.71 -29.05
C LEU A 325 11.86 6.05 -29.37
N SER A 326 11.30 6.77 -30.34
CA SER A 326 11.78 8.08 -30.75
C SER A 326 11.38 9.14 -29.70
N GLY A 327 12.34 9.98 -29.29
CA GLY A 327 12.11 11.09 -28.36
C GLY A 327 12.60 10.87 -26.93
N ARG A 328 12.82 9.62 -26.48
CA ARG A 328 13.36 9.31 -25.14
C ARG A 328 14.29 8.10 -25.18
N PRO A 329 15.61 8.31 -25.23
CA PRO A 329 16.53 7.19 -25.23
C PRO A 329 16.40 6.42 -23.91
N LEU A 330 16.30 5.10 -24.05
CA LEU A 330 16.50 4.17 -22.94
C LEU A 330 17.88 4.45 -22.33
N GLN A 331 17.93 4.83 -21.04
CA GLN A 331 19.18 5.07 -20.33
C GLN A 331 19.76 3.78 -19.79
N SER A 332 18.92 2.97 -19.16
CA SER A 332 19.31 1.67 -18.66
C SER A 332 18.10 0.77 -18.58
N ALA A 333 18.30 -0.52 -18.80
CA ALA A 333 17.33 -1.51 -18.44
C ALA A 333 18.03 -2.69 -17.77
N VAL A 334 17.52 -3.08 -16.62
CA VAL A 334 18.08 -4.13 -15.77
C VAL A 334 16.99 -5.14 -15.47
N CYS A 335 17.26 -6.39 -15.82
CA CYS A 335 16.40 -7.51 -15.49
C CYS A 335 17.00 -8.23 -14.28
N ILE A 336 16.24 -8.32 -13.20
CA ILE A 336 16.61 -9.01 -11.97
C ILE A 336 15.84 -10.32 -11.90
N LYS A 337 16.55 -11.45 -12.06
CA LYS A 337 15.98 -12.79 -11.90
C LYS A 337 15.51 -13.01 -10.46
N PRO A 338 14.62 -14.00 -10.19
CA PRO A 338 14.25 -14.38 -8.84
C PRO A 338 15.45 -14.72 -7.93
N SER A 339 16.56 -15.18 -8.52
CA SER A 339 17.83 -15.44 -7.85
C SER A 339 18.63 -14.18 -7.47
N GLY A 340 18.13 -12.98 -7.77
CA GLY A 340 18.83 -11.71 -7.56
C GLY A 340 19.87 -11.36 -8.63
N VAL A 341 20.11 -12.26 -9.60
CA VAL A 341 21.06 -12.03 -10.70
C VAL A 341 20.53 -10.95 -11.63
N GLN A 342 21.36 -9.94 -11.88
CA GLN A 342 21.10 -8.86 -12.82
C GLN A 342 21.61 -9.26 -14.21
N ILE A 343 20.77 -9.11 -15.23
CA ILE A 343 21.16 -9.27 -16.64
C ILE A 343 20.72 -8.04 -17.46
N PRO A 344 21.49 -7.66 -18.49
CA PRO A 344 21.10 -6.67 -19.50
C PRO A 344 19.78 -7.01 -20.21
N LEU A 345 19.10 -6.00 -20.74
CA LEU A 345 17.78 -6.16 -21.38
C LEU A 345 17.83 -6.96 -22.68
N ASP A 346 18.88 -6.77 -23.48
CA ASP A 346 19.17 -7.52 -24.71
C ASP A 346 19.44 -9.01 -24.45
N GLU A 347 20.17 -9.31 -23.37
CA GLU A 347 20.36 -10.69 -22.89
C GLU A 347 19.06 -11.30 -22.35
N ALA A 348 18.22 -10.48 -21.70
CA ALA A 348 16.88 -10.90 -21.30
C ALA A 348 16.00 -11.19 -22.53
N ALA A 349 15.95 -10.29 -23.50
CA ALA A 349 15.12 -10.43 -24.71
C ALA A 349 15.46 -11.72 -25.48
N THR A 350 16.75 -12.01 -25.67
CA THR A 350 17.22 -13.26 -26.30
C THR A 350 16.88 -14.50 -25.48
N SER A 351 16.94 -14.43 -24.15
CA SER A 351 16.53 -15.51 -23.24
C SER A 351 15.01 -15.82 -23.29
N TYR A 352 14.18 -14.90 -23.82
CA TYR A 352 12.73 -15.06 -23.93
C TYR A 352 12.24 -15.48 -25.34
N SER A 353 13.14 -15.61 -26.31
CA SER A 353 12.86 -15.99 -27.71
C SER A 353 12.23 -17.39 -27.91
N HIS A 354 12.17 -18.22 -26.86
CA HIS A 354 11.70 -19.60 -26.93
C HIS A 354 10.28 -19.84 -26.40
N TRP A 355 9.44 -18.80 -26.25
CA TRP A 355 8.10 -18.97 -25.69
C TRP A 355 7.04 -19.09 -26.79
N PRO A 356 6.17 -20.12 -26.75
CA PRO A 356 5.18 -20.34 -27.80
C PRO A 356 4.16 -19.18 -27.85
N SER A 357 3.96 -18.64 -29.05
CA SER A 357 3.14 -17.46 -29.38
C SER A 357 1.63 -17.59 -29.08
N SER A 358 1.18 -18.73 -28.55
CA SER A 358 -0.24 -19.07 -28.36
C SER A 358 -0.67 -19.18 -26.88
N ARG A 359 0.22 -18.93 -25.91
CA ARG A 359 -0.12 -18.94 -24.47
C ARG A 359 0.29 -17.62 -23.83
N ALA A 360 -0.43 -17.21 -22.78
CA ALA A 360 -0.10 -16.02 -22.01
C ALA A 360 1.35 -16.07 -21.50
N CYS A 361 2.13 -15.02 -21.75
CA CYS A 361 3.56 -14.97 -21.48
C CYS A 361 3.83 -14.15 -20.21
N SER A 362 4.08 -14.81 -19.09
CA SER A 362 4.42 -14.16 -17.82
C SER A 362 5.91 -13.80 -17.71
N LEU A 363 6.19 -12.53 -17.39
CA LEU A 363 7.52 -12.03 -17.07
C LEU A 363 7.89 -12.41 -15.63
N LYS A 364 8.60 -13.52 -15.48
CA LYS A 364 9.09 -14.01 -14.18
C LYS A 364 10.14 -13.10 -13.50
N PRO A 365 11.10 -12.45 -14.19
CA PRO A 365 12.03 -11.55 -13.53
C PRO A 365 11.37 -10.20 -13.23
N ARG A 366 11.98 -9.46 -12.30
CA ARG A 366 11.67 -8.04 -12.10
C ARG A 366 12.49 -7.22 -13.09
N VAL A 367 11.85 -6.40 -13.90
CA VAL A 367 12.51 -5.57 -14.91
C VAL A 367 12.40 -4.11 -14.52
N TYR A 368 13.53 -3.40 -14.57
CA TYR A 368 13.63 -1.97 -14.35
C TYR A 368 14.05 -1.32 -15.65
N ILE A 369 13.32 -0.29 -16.08
CA ILE A 369 13.57 0.45 -17.31
C ILE A 369 13.62 1.93 -16.93
N LEU A 370 14.76 2.58 -17.21
CA LEU A 370 14.98 4.00 -16.97
C LEU A 370 15.09 4.74 -18.30
N PHE A 371 14.39 5.87 -18.40
CA PHE A 371 14.33 6.69 -19.60
C PHE A 371 15.00 8.04 -19.36
N GLY A 372 15.76 8.52 -20.35
CA GLY A 372 16.45 9.80 -20.28
C GLY A 372 15.71 10.95 -20.96
N LEU A 373 16.00 12.16 -20.51
CA LEU A 373 15.57 13.41 -21.16
C LEU A 373 16.53 13.81 -22.30
N GLY A 374 16.75 12.93 -23.31
CA GLY A 374 17.57 13.17 -24.52
C GLY A 374 19.07 13.48 -24.28
N LYS A 375 20.01 13.48 -25.24
CA LYS A 375 20.15 12.80 -26.54
C LYS A 375 20.70 11.39 -26.32
N ALA A 376 20.37 10.46 -27.23
CA ALA A 376 20.95 9.11 -27.26
C ALA A 376 22.48 9.19 -27.23
N ARG A 377 23.09 8.78 -26.12
CA ARG A 377 24.44 8.22 -26.17
C ARG A 377 24.27 6.74 -26.41
N SER A 378 24.77 6.31 -27.57
CA SER A 378 24.95 4.93 -27.95
C SER A 378 25.29 4.06 -26.75
N TYR A 379 24.55 2.96 -26.59
CA TYR A 379 24.96 1.84 -25.75
C TYR A 379 26.38 1.42 -26.15
N THR A 380 27.38 1.85 -25.39
CA THR A 380 28.68 1.18 -25.36
C THR A 380 28.79 0.47 -24.02
N SER A 381 29.03 -0.83 -24.14
CA SER A 381 29.24 -1.82 -23.09
C SER A 381 30.49 -1.52 -22.27
N ALA A 382 30.52 -0.42 -21.52
CA ALA A 382 31.61 -0.13 -20.59
C ALA A 382 31.24 0.97 -19.58
N SER A 383 30.52 0.61 -18.52
CA SER A 383 30.74 1.25 -17.21
C SER A 383 30.15 0.41 -16.08
N ARG A 384 31.01 -0.41 -15.49
CA ARG A 384 30.85 -0.84 -14.10
C ARG A 384 31.00 0.40 -13.22
N GLN A 385 29.90 1.01 -12.80
CA GLN A 385 29.91 2.00 -11.72
C GLN A 385 28.80 1.69 -10.71
N ASN A 386 29.23 1.02 -9.64
CA ASN A 386 28.77 1.05 -8.26
C ASN A 386 27.41 1.70 -7.97
N TYR A 387 26.35 0.89 -8.05
CA TYR A 387 25.18 1.08 -7.19
C TYR A 387 25.45 0.39 -5.85
N ARG A 388 25.82 1.17 -4.84
CA ARG A 388 25.90 0.71 -3.46
C ARG A 388 24.51 0.27 -2.98
N ASN A 389 24.38 -1.02 -2.71
CA ASN A 389 23.63 -1.67 -1.63
C ASN A 389 22.24 -1.09 -1.27
N PHE A 390 21.20 -1.57 -1.96
CA PHE A 390 19.93 -1.86 -1.27
C PHE A 390 19.93 -3.36 -0.94
N TYR A 391 20.33 -3.69 0.29
CA TYR A 391 20.13 -5.02 0.85
C TYR A 391 18.62 -5.24 1.03
N ILE A 392 18.04 -6.15 0.25
CA ILE A 392 16.82 -6.84 0.64
C ILE A 392 17.29 -7.99 1.53
N SER A 393 17.05 -7.88 2.84
CA SER A 393 17.19 -9.01 3.76
C SER A 393 16.20 -10.09 3.34
N SER A 394 16.70 -11.09 2.64
CA SER A 394 16.08 -12.41 2.61
C SER A 394 16.39 -13.09 3.93
N GLU A 395 15.44 -13.08 4.86
CA GLU A 395 15.41 -14.12 5.88
C GLU A 395 14.26 -15.06 5.51
N LYS A 396 14.66 -16.16 4.87
CA LYS A 396 14.01 -17.44 5.05
C LYS A 396 14.53 -17.99 6.37
N GLU A 397 13.64 -18.15 7.34
CA GLU A 397 13.35 -19.43 7.99
C GLU A 397 11.97 -19.35 8.64
#